data_AF-A0A949LIY0-F1
#
_entry.id   AF-A0A949LIY0-F1
#
_cell.length_a   1.000
_cell.length_b   1.000
_cell.length_c   1.000
_cell.angle_alpha   90.00
_cell.angle_beta   90.00
_cell.angle_gamma   90.00
#
_symmetry.space_group_name_H-M   'P 1'
#
loop_
_entity.id
_entity.type
_entity.pdbx_description
1 polymer ?
#
loop_
_entity_poly.entity_id
_entity_poly.type
_entity_poly.pdbx_seq_one_letter_code
_entity_poly.pdbx_strand_id
1 'polypeptide(L)'
;MQETAGISEIRRVGRPSLYSDELALRICQRLIEGESLRSITSDEDMPCQFTVFKWLNEKEDFSKQYARAREAQADTIADEILHIADNTEVGVKVTTKPDGTREIVEADMTEHRRLRIDSRKWYAGKLAPKKYGNKMELEHSGSVQHTIGIRAKDLTLEQFKELRSQGYIIKRDAEGQYLEKPVQEAEFENVNYSLQTEDENGESSAETQE
;
A
#
# COMPACT_ATOMS: atom_id res chain seq x y z
N MET A 1 15.36 -52.23 -47.23
CA MET A 1 14.95 -50.92 -46.69
C MET A 1 13.81 -51.16 -45.73
N GLN A 2 14.06 -51.00 -44.43
CA GLN A 2 13.08 -50.56 -43.43
C GLN A 2 13.87 -50.26 -42.17
N GLU A 3 14.14 -48.96 -42.02
CA GLU A 3 14.83 -48.34 -40.89
C GLU A 3 13.77 -48.12 -39.80
N THR A 4 13.84 -48.91 -38.74
CA THR A 4 12.95 -48.77 -37.58
C THR A 4 13.46 -47.64 -36.71
N ALA A 5 12.80 -46.48 -36.81
CA ALA A 5 13.03 -45.32 -35.96
C ALA A 5 12.84 -45.69 -34.48
N GLY A 6 13.87 -45.40 -33.68
CA GLY A 6 13.88 -45.60 -32.24
C GLY A 6 12.83 -44.72 -31.57
N ILE A 7 11.92 -45.36 -30.84
CA ILE A 7 11.03 -44.70 -29.89
C ILE A 7 11.90 -44.30 -28.70
N SER A 8 12.24 -43.02 -28.59
CA SER A 8 12.97 -42.48 -27.44
C SER A 8 12.11 -42.62 -26.19
N GLU A 9 12.60 -43.36 -25.19
CA GLU A 9 11.96 -43.55 -23.89
C GLU A 9 11.55 -42.21 -23.25
N ILE A 10 10.26 -42.02 -23.01
CA ILE A 10 9.76 -40.93 -22.17
C ILE A 10 10.15 -41.27 -20.73
N ARG A 11 11.31 -40.78 -20.27
CA ARG A 11 11.68 -40.82 -18.85
C ARG A 11 10.58 -40.10 -18.06
N ARG A 12 10.04 -40.75 -17.02
CA ARG A 12 9.18 -40.09 -16.03
C ARG A 12 10.02 -39.07 -15.28
N VAL A 13 10.12 -37.87 -15.82
CA VAL A 13 10.87 -36.78 -15.20
C VAL A 13 10.07 -36.34 -13.99
N GLY A 14 10.68 -36.41 -12.80
CA GLY A 14 10.10 -35.77 -11.62
C GLY A 14 9.95 -34.27 -11.86
N ARG A 15 9.13 -33.60 -11.04
CA ARG A 15 8.91 -32.15 -11.14
C ARG A 15 10.23 -31.40 -11.36
N PRO A 16 10.30 -30.45 -12.32
CA PRO A 16 11.53 -29.73 -12.60
C PRO A 16 12.12 -29.07 -11.35
N SER A 17 13.41 -29.29 -11.10
CA SER A 17 14.14 -28.70 -9.97
C SER A 17 15.30 -27.79 -10.40
N LEU A 18 15.76 -27.93 -11.64
CA LEU A 18 16.80 -27.10 -12.24
C LEU A 18 16.22 -25.84 -12.84
N TYR A 19 16.89 -24.71 -12.59
CA TYR A 19 16.51 -23.42 -13.16
C TYR A 19 16.74 -23.41 -14.68
N SER A 20 15.77 -22.86 -15.41
CA SER A 20 15.92 -22.48 -16.81
C SER A 20 15.17 -21.17 -17.06
N ASP A 21 15.71 -20.34 -17.95
CA ASP A 21 15.08 -19.06 -18.31
C ASP A 21 13.69 -19.29 -18.95
N GLU A 22 13.52 -20.38 -19.69
CA GLU A 22 12.23 -20.77 -20.28
C GLU A 22 11.18 -21.06 -19.21
N LEU A 23 11.52 -21.85 -18.18
CA LEU A 23 10.59 -22.12 -17.07
C LEU A 23 10.27 -20.85 -16.28
N ALA A 24 11.28 -20.02 -16.02
CA ALA A 24 11.11 -18.75 -15.34
C ALA A 24 10.16 -17.81 -16.12
N LEU A 25 10.37 -17.67 -17.43
CA LEU A 25 9.52 -16.89 -18.33
C LEU A 25 8.08 -17.42 -18.33
N ARG A 26 7.91 -18.75 -18.43
CA ARG A 26 6.60 -19.40 -18.45
C ARG A 26 5.83 -19.18 -17.15
N ILE A 27 6.51 -19.19 -15.99
CA ILE A 27 5.90 -18.82 -14.71
C ILE A 27 5.46 -17.36 -14.72
N CYS A 28 6.33 -16.45 -15.16
CA CYS A 28 6.00 -15.01 -15.25
C CYS A 28 4.80 -14.77 -16.18
N GLN A 29 4.75 -15.43 -17.33
CA GLN A 29 3.64 -15.31 -18.27
C GLN A 29 2.32 -15.72 -17.63
N ARG A 30 2.26 -16.91 -17.01
CA ARG A 30 1.02 -17.39 -16.36
C ARG A 30 0.58 -16.50 -15.20
N LEU A 31 1.53 -15.91 -14.46
CA LEU A 31 1.21 -14.92 -13.44
C LEU A 31 0.55 -13.69 -14.07
N ILE A 32 1.11 -13.15 -15.16
CA ILE A 32 0.53 -12.02 -15.89
C ILE A 32 -0.89 -12.34 -16.37
N GLU A 33 -1.13 -13.57 -16.83
CA GLU A 33 -2.45 -14.06 -17.26
C GLU A 33 -3.46 -14.24 -16.09
N GLY A 34 -3.07 -13.91 -14.86
CA GLY A 34 -3.98 -13.90 -13.70
C GLY A 34 -3.86 -15.13 -12.81
N GLU A 35 -3.09 -16.16 -13.19
CA GLU A 35 -2.97 -17.38 -12.39
C GLU A 35 -2.23 -17.16 -11.08
N SER A 36 -2.68 -17.85 -10.02
CA SER A 36 -1.92 -17.88 -8.77
C SER A 36 -0.68 -18.77 -8.89
N LEU A 37 0.40 -18.44 -8.19
CA LEU A 37 1.58 -19.32 -8.11
C LEU A 37 1.22 -20.73 -7.63
N ARG A 38 0.21 -20.86 -6.75
CA ARG A 38 -0.28 -22.17 -6.30
C ARG A 38 -0.87 -22.98 -7.47
N SER A 39 -1.69 -22.35 -8.31
CA SER A 39 -2.23 -22.98 -9.53
C SER A 39 -1.09 -23.44 -10.44
N ILE A 40 -0.17 -22.51 -10.76
CA ILE A 40 0.97 -22.78 -11.65
C ILE A 40 1.78 -23.97 -11.15
N THR A 41 2.17 -23.96 -9.87
CA THR A 41 3.01 -25.02 -9.27
C THR A 41 2.26 -26.32 -9.02
N SER A 42 0.94 -26.39 -9.26
CA SER A 42 0.18 -27.64 -9.17
C SER A 42 0.39 -28.53 -10.40
N ASP A 43 0.70 -27.95 -11.55
CA ASP A 43 0.93 -28.69 -12.80
C ASP A 43 2.18 -29.57 -12.73
N GLU A 44 2.14 -30.73 -13.38
CA GLU A 44 3.20 -31.75 -13.30
C GLU A 44 4.53 -31.27 -13.91
N ASP A 45 4.44 -30.47 -14.97
CA ASP A 45 5.58 -29.92 -15.69
C ASP A 45 6.12 -28.62 -15.07
N MET A 46 5.58 -28.21 -13.92
CA MET A 46 6.00 -27.01 -13.21
C MET A 46 6.82 -27.32 -11.95
N PRO A 47 7.83 -26.49 -11.64
CA PRO A 47 8.57 -26.60 -10.40
C PRO A 47 7.63 -26.42 -9.20
N CYS A 48 7.93 -27.08 -8.09
CA CYS A 48 7.18 -26.86 -6.87
C CYS A 48 7.41 -25.45 -6.32
N GLN A 49 6.50 -24.98 -5.47
CA GLN A 49 6.54 -23.64 -4.91
C GLN A 49 7.85 -23.30 -4.20
N PHE A 50 8.43 -24.26 -3.47
CA PHE A 50 9.73 -24.08 -2.81
C PHE A 50 10.86 -23.78 -3.81
N THR A 51 10.91 -24.52 -4.91
CA THR A 51 11.91 -24.33 -5.97
C THR A 51 11.80 -22.94 -6.59
N VAL A 52 10.59 -22.44 -6.84
CA VAL A 52 10.40 -21.07 -7.37
C VAL A 52 10.93 -20.03 -6.40
N PHE A 53 10.60 -20.12 -5.11
CA PHE A 53 11.12 -19.18 -4.11
C PHE A 53 12.63 -19.27 -3.94
N LYS A 54 13.21 -20.46 -4.03
CA LYS A 54 14.66 -20.64 -4.07
C LYS A 54 15.28 -19.87 -5.24
N TRP A 55 14.74 -20.02 -6.44
CA TRP A 55 15.23 -19.29 -7.62
C TRP A 55 15.09 -17.78 -7.48
N LEU A 56 14.00 -17.29 -6.89
CA LEU A 56 13.82 -15.85 -6.63
C LEU A 56 14.88 -15.28 -5.69
N ASN A 57 15.37 -16.07 -4.73
CA ASN A 57 16.43 -15.67 -3.82
C ASN A 57 17.83 -15.74 -4.46
N GLU A 58 18.05 -16.69 -5.37
CA GLU A 58 19.36 -16.95 -5.99
C GLU A 58 19.60 -16.14 -7.28
N LYS A 59 18.54 -15.72 -7.97
CA LYS A 59 18.59 -15.11 -9.31
C LYS A 59 17.92 -13.73 -9.31
N GLU A 60 18.72 -12.67 -9.22
CA GLU A 60 18.22 -11.29 -9.17
C GLU A 60 17.40 -10.90 -10.42
N ASP A 61 17.84 -11.32 -11.62
CA ASP A 61 17.12 -11.02 -12.86
C ASP A 61 15.74 -11.67 -12.91
N PHE A 62 15.62 -12.91 -12.44
CA PHE A 62 14.32 -13.58 -12.31
C PHE A 62 13.45 -12.88 -11.27
N SER A 63 14.01 -12.47 -10.13
CA SER A 63 13.29 -11.72 -9.10
C SER A 63 12.69 -10.42 -9.65
N LYS A 64 13.47 -9.65 -10.44
CA LYS A 64 13.01 -8.44 -11.12
C LYS A 64 11.89 -8.72 -12.13
N GLN A 65 12.05 -9.75 -12.96
CA GLN A 65 11.02 -10.14 -13.93
C GLN A 65 9.73 -10.60 -13.24
N TYR A 66 9.86 -11.39 -12.19
CA TYR A 66 8.74 -11.88 -11.39
C TYR A 66 8.00 -10.73 -10.70
N ALA A 67 8.71 -9.75 -10.15
CA ALA A 67 8.09 -8.55 -9.57
C ALA A 67 7.26 -7.78 -10.61
N ARG A 68 7.80 -7.57 -11.82
CA ARG A 68 7.05 -6.94 -12.93
C ARG A 68 5.85 -7.77 -13.36
N ALA A 69 5.99 -9.09 -13.41
CA ALA A 69 4.89 -10.00 -13.72
C ALA A 69 3.77 -9.89 -12.68
N ARG A 70 4.11 -9.75 -11.40
CA ARG A 70 3.15 -9.52 -10.30
C ARG A 70 2.45 -8.17 -10.39
N GLU A 71 3.14 -7.12 -10.82
CA GLU A 71 2.52 -5.81 -11.07
C GLU A 71 1.53 -5.89 -12.26
N ALA A 72 1.92 -6.51 -13.36
CA ALA A 72 1.06 -6.69 -14.53
C ALA A 72 -0.12 -7.65 -14.25
N GLN A 73 0.09 -8.67 -13.42
CA GLN A 73 -0.98 -9.54 -12.92
C GLN A 73 -2.11 -8.73 -12.25
N ALA A 74 -1.78 -7.63 -11.57
CA ALA A 74 -2.79 -6.78 -10.93
C ALA A 74 -3.75 -6.17 -11.96
N ASP A 75 -3.25 -5.81 -13.15
CA ASP A 75 -4.07 -5.25 -14.23
C ASP A 75 -5.04 -6.33 -14.78
N THR A 76 -4.56 -7.56 -15.02
CA THR A 76 -5.41 -8.68 -15.46
C THR A 76 -6.48 -9.02 -14.42
N ILE A 77 -6.10 -9.10 -13.14
CA ILE A 77 -7.03 -9.39 -12.05
C ILE A 77 -8.07 -8.27 -11.89
N ALA A 78 -7.68 -7.02 -12.15
CA ALA A 78 -8.61 -5.89 -12.15
C ALA A 78 -9.61 -6.00 -13.31
N ASP A 79 -9.17 -6.40 -14.51
CA ASP A 79 -10.05 -6.59 -15.66
C ASP A 79 -11.06 -7.75 -15.45
N GLU A 80 -10.61 -8.86 -14.86
CA GLU A 80 -11.48 -9.99 -14.50
C GLU A 80 -12.66 -9.59 -13.60
N ILE A 81 -12.52 -8.54 -12.79
CA ILE A 81 -13.60 -8.06 -11.92
C ILE A 81 -14.81 -7.63 -12.75
N LEU A 82 -14.60 -6.94 -13.86
CA LEU A 82 -15.67 -6.51 -14.77
C LEU A 82 -16.33 -7.73 -15.40
N HIS A 83 -15.52 -8.67 -15.90
CA HIS A 83 -16.03 -9.91 -16.44
C HIS A 83 -16.92 -10.68 -15.44
N ILE A 84 -16.51 -10.79 -14.17
CA ILE A 84 -17.31 -11.46 -13.14
C ILE A 84 -18.59 -10.68 -12.82
N ALA A 85 -18.53 -9.35 -12.80
CA ALA A 85 -19.69 -8.51 -12.52
C ALA A 85 -20.77 -8.65 -13.62
N ASP A 86 -20.35 -8.68 -14.89
CA ASP A 86 -21.24 -8.68 -16.04
C ASP A 86 -21.81 -10.06 -16.39
N ASN A 87 -21.16 -11.15 -15.96
CA ASN A 87 -21.58 -12.52 -16.28
C ASN A 87 -22.24 -13.21 -15.08
N THR A 88 -23.39 -13.86 -15.32
CA THR A 88 -24.09 -14.64 -14.30
C THR A 88 -23.40 -15.97 -14.04
N GLU A 89 -23.44 -16.44 -12.80
CA GLU A 89 -22.90 -17.73 -12.40
C GLU A 89 -24.02 -18.53 -11.75
N VAL A 90 -24.62 -19.45 -12.50
CA VAL A 90 -25.76 -20.24 -12.03
C VAL A 90 -25.28 -21.34 -11.09
N GLY A 91 -25.94 -21.45 -9.94
CA GLY A 91 -25.63 -22.48 -8.95
C GLY A 91 -26.87 -22.89 -8.16
N VAL A 92 -26.68 -23.90 -7.31
CA VAL A 92 -27.75 -24.49 -6.51
C VAL A 92 -27.62 -24.03 -5.07
N LYS A 93 -28.66 -23.37 -4.55
CA LYS A 93 -28.80 -23.03 -3.14
C LYS A 93 -29.68 -24.07 -2.46
N VAL A 94 -29.17 -24.67 -1.40
CA VAL A 94 -29.90 -25.64 -0.57
C VAL A 94 -30.19 -25.01 0.79
N THR A 95 -31.46 -24.79 1.09
CA THR A 95 -31.92 -24.25 2.38
C THR A 95 -32.70 -25.33 3.12
N THR A 96 -32.26 -25.65 4.34
CA THR A 96 -32.98 -26.59 5.21
C THR A 96 -33.97 -25.81 6.06
N LYS A 97 -35.26 -26.10 5.89
CA LYS A 97 -36.34 -25.51 6.69
C LYS A 97 -36.41 -26.16 8.08
N PRO A 98 -37.06 -25.52 9.08
CA PRO A 98 -37.18 -26.08 10.44
C PRO A 98 -37.89 -27.43 10.52
N ASP A 99 -38.69 -27.77 9.51
CA ASP A 99 -39.39 -29.05 9.36
C ASP A 99 -38.49 -30.17 8.81
N GLY A 100 -37.21 -29.89 8.52
CA GLY A 100 -36.26 -30.82 7.92
C GLY A 100 -36.34 -30.91 6.38
N THR A 101 -37.27 -30.19 5.75
CA THR A 101 -37.41 -30.15 4.30
C THR A 101 -36.26 -29.36 3.68
N ARG A 102 -35.63 -29.91 2.63
CA ARG A 102 -34.61 -29.20 1.85
C ARG A 102 -35.25 -28.52 0.66
N GLU A 103 -35.13 -27.21 0.60
CA GLU A 103 -35.49 -26.39 -0.55
C GLU A 103 -34.25 -26.21 -1.42
N ILE A 104 -34.37 -26.62 -2.68
CA ILE A 104 -33.29 -26.57 -3.66
C ILE A 104 -33.70 -25.54 -4.73
N VAL A 105 -32.97 -24.44 -4.82
CA VAL A 105 -33.26 -23.36 -5.76
C VAL A 105 -32.05 -23.15 -6.65
N GLU A 106 -32.25 -23.20 -7.96
CA GLU A 106 -31.27 -22.77 -8.94
C GLU A 106 -31.38 -21.25 -9.10
N ALA A 107 -30.27 -20.55 -8.88
CA ALA A 107 -30.22 -19.09 -8.90
C ALA A 107 -28.83 -18.61 -9.31
N ASP A 108 -28.75 -17.33 -9.69
CA ASP A 108 -27.45 -16.67 -9.81
C ASP A 108 -26.76 -16.57 -8.45
N MET A 109 -25.49 -16.94 -8.42
CA MET A 109 -24.64 -16.98 -7.24
C MET A 109 -24.02 -15.61 -6.98
N THR A 110 -24.86 -14.57 -6.86
CA THR A 110 -24.42 -13.18 -6.70
C THR A 110 -23.49 -13.00 -5.50
N GLU A 111 -23.71 -13.72 -4.40
CA GLU A 111 -22.85 -13.71 -3.20
C GLU A 111 -21.46 -14.28 -3.49
N HIS A 112 -21.38 -15.34 -4.29
CA HIS A 112 -20.10 -15.93 -4.70
C HIS A 112 -19.35 -14.97 -5.63
N ARG A 113 -20.04 -14.37 -6.60
CA ARG A 113 -19.45 -13.36 -7.50
C ARG A 113 -18.95 -12.14 -6.73
N ARG A 114 -19.72 -11.65 -5.76
CA ARG A 114 -19.30 -10.56 -4.86
C ARG A 114 -18.03 -10.92 -4.08
N LEU A 115 -17.97 -12.12 -3.47
CA LEU A 115 -16.78 -12.59 -2.77
C LEU A 115 -15.55 -12.65 -3.71
N ARG A 116 -15.74 -13.14 -4.94
CA ARG A 116 -14.67 -13.19 -5.95
C ARG A 116 -14.17 -11.81 -6.32
N ILE A 117 -15.09 -10.85 -6.53
CA ILE A 117 -14.77 -9.45 -6.83
C ILE A 117 -14.00 -8.82 -5.68
N ASP A 118 -14.49 -8.94 -4.44
CA ASP A 118 -13.88 -8.31 -3.27
C ASP A 118 -12.48 -8.89 -2.99
N SER A 119 -12.32 -10.21 -3.15
CA SER A 119 -11.02 -10.87 -3.03
C SER A 119 -10.02 -10.37 -4.08
N ARG A 120 -10.47 -10.17 -5.32
CA ARG A 120 -9.64 -9.66 -6.42
C ARG A 120 -9.27 -8.19 -6.24
N LYS A 121 -10.21 -7.34 -5.80
CA LYS A 121 -9.95 -5.94 -5.44
C LYS A 121 -8.85 -5.84 -4.39
N TRP A 122 -9.01 -6.59 -3.29
CA TRP A 122 -8.02 -6.63 -2.22
C TRP A 122 -6.65 -7.08 -2.75
N TYR A 123 -6.63 -8.14 -3.55
CA TYR A 123 -5.39 -8.71 -4.05
C TYR A 123 -4.68 -7.79 -5.05
N ALA A 124 -5.39 -7.20 -6.02
CA ALA A 124 -4.84 -6.22 -6.96
C ALA A 124 -4.29 -4.99 -6.23
N GLY A 125 -4.98 -4.52 -5.18
CA GLY A 125 -4.50 -3.45 -4.31
C GLY A 125 -3.22 -3.78 -3.54
N LYS A 126 -2.95 -5.06 -3.26
CA LYS A 126 -1.67 -5.51 -2.65
C LYS A 126 -0.56 -5.68 -3.67
N LEU A 127 -0.88 -6.14 -4.89
CA LEU A 127 0.09 -6.32 -5.96
C LEU A 127 0.57 -5.00 -6.56
N ALA A 128 -0.33 -4.04 -6.77
CA ALA A 128 0.01 -2.72 -7.28
C ALA A 128 -0.65 -1.59 -6.45
N PRO A 129 -0.16 -1.32 -5.22
CA PRO A 129 -0.77 -0.34 -4.30
C PRO A 129 -0.86 1.08 -4.86
N LYS A 130 0.06 1.47 -5.74
CA LYS A 130 0.03 2.81 -6.36
C LYS A 130 -1.14 3.00 -7.34
N LYS A 131 -1.56 1.92 -8.02
CA LYS A 131 -2.66 1.95 -9.01
C LYS A 131 -4.00 1.62 -8.38
N TYR A 132 -4.06 0.53 -7.62
CA TYR A 132 -5.29 -0.07 -7.10
C TYR A 132 -5.42 -0.02 -5.57
N GLY A 133 -4.46 0.59 -4.89
CA GLY A 133 -4.54 0.78 -3.44
C GLY A 133 -5.60 1.82 -3.07
N ASN A 134 -6.17 1.67 -1.88
CA ASN A 134 -7.07 2.67 -1.32
C ASN A 134 -6.30 3.96 -1.06
N LYS A 135 -6.66 5.04 -1.76
CA LYS A 135 -6.16 6.38 -1.45
C LYS A 135 -6.95 6.91 -0.26
N MET A 136 -6.26 7.16 0.85
CA MET A 136 -6.80 8.00 1.92
C MET A 136 -6.42 9.44 1.60
N GLU A 137 -7.40 10.29 1.35
CA GLU A 137 -7.20 11.73 1.38
C GLU A 137 -7.23 12.17 2.84
N LEU A 138 -6.08 12.61 3.34
CA LEU A 138 -5.97 13.20 4.66
C LEU A 138 -6.11 14.72 4.49
N GLU A 139 -7.32 15.23 4.69
CA GLU A 139 -7.58 16.66 4.81
C GLU A 139 -6.90 17.17 6.09
N HIS A 140 -5.82 17.93 5.93
CA HIS A 140 -5.20 18.65 7.05
C HIS A 140 -5.94 19.96 7.28
N SER A 141 -6.93 19.97 8.18
CA SER A 141 -7.65 21.18 8.60
C SER A 141 -6.93 21.96 9.72
N GLY A 142 -5.63 21.73 9.93
CA GLY A 142 -4.84 22.37 10.98
C GLY A 142 -3.94 23.45 10.41
N SER A 143 -3.94 24.65 11.01
CA SER A 143 -2.97 25.70 10.71
C SER A 143 -1.56 25.19 11.03
N VAL A 144 -0.66 25.23 10.04
CA VAL A 144 0.73 24.80 10.23
C VAL A 144 1.52 25.93 10.86
N GLN A 145 1.59 25.99 12.19
CA GLN A 145 2.45 26.94 12.90
C GLN A 145 3.93 26.65 12.58
N HIS A 146 4.54 27.48 11.74
CA HIS A 146 5.99 27.46 11.53
C HIS A 146 6.66 28.21 12.67
N THR A 147 7.36 27.48 13.54
CA THR A 147 8.21 28.09 14.56
C THR A 147 9.64 28.22 14.02
N ILE A 148 10.09 29.45 13.77
CA ILE A 148 11.49 29.72 13.40
C ILE A 148 12.24 30.09 14.68
N GLY A 149 13.18 29.23 15.09
CA GLY A 149 14.10 29.53 16.18
C GLY A 149 15.26 30.38 15.68
N ILE A 150 15.39 31.61 16.15
CA ILE A 150 16.52 32.50 15.84
C ILE A 150 17.29 32.76 17.14
N ARG A 151 18.61 32.60 17.12
CA ARG A 151 19.45 32.97 18.27
C ARG A 151 19.60 34.49 18.27
N ALA A 152 19.32 35.14 19.40
CA ALA A 152 19.36 36.62 19.46
C ALA A 152 20.73 37.23 19.12
N LYS A 153 21.82 36.51 19.36
CA LYS A 153 23.17 36.97 19.00
C LYS A 153 23.36 37.19 17.48
N ASP A 154 22.52 36.57 16.67
CA ASP A 154 22.58 36.64 15.20
C ASP A 154 21.68 37.77 14.64
N LEU A 155 21.04 38.56 15.51
CA LEU A 155 20.17 39.70 15.14
C LEU A 155 20.80 41.03 15.54
N THR A 156 20.62 42.04 14.70
CA THR A 156 20.96 43.43 15.07
C THR A 156 19.88 44.03 15.98
N LEU A 157 20.23 45.10 16.71
CA LEU A 157 19.33 45.78 17.66
C LEU A 157 18.05 46.30 16.99
N GLU A 158 18.14 46.79 15.76
CA GLU A 158 17.00 47.30 15.00
C GLU A 158 16.07 46.17 14.54
N GLN A 159 16.64 45.06 14.03
CA GLN A 159 15.87 43.86 13.68
C GLN A 159 15.15 43.27 14.90
N PHE A 160 15.77 43.33 16.07
CA PHE A 160 15.14 42.87 17.31
C PHE A 160 13.93 43.74 17.72
N LYS A 161 14.05 45.07 17.64
CA LYS A 161 12.95 46.00 17.95
C LYS A 161 11.77 45.82 17.00
N GLU A 162 12.06 45.58 15.73
CA GLU A 162 11.05 45.33 14.69
C GLU A 162 10.29 44.01 14.93
N LEU A 163 10.98 42.93 15.28
CA LEU A 163 10.31 41.68 15.65
C LEU A 163 9.46 41.82 16.93
N ARG A 164 9.86 42.68 17.88
CA ARG A 164 9.07 43.01 19.07
C ARG A 164 7.82 43.84 18.77
N SER A 165 7.91 44.84 17.89
CA SER A 165 6.73 45.65 17.52
C SER A 165 5.68 44.83 16.79
N GLN A 166 6.12 43.76 16.12
CA GLN A 166 5.24 42.81 15.45
C GLN A 166 4.76 41.66 16.35
N GLY A 167 5.17 41.60 17.64
CA GLY A 167 4.62 40.67 18.64
C GLY A 167 5.38 39.35 18.85
N TYR A 168 6.57 39.17 18.28
CA TYR A 168 7.18 37.85 18.09
C TYR A 168 8.09 37.31 19.21
N ILE A 169 8.23 37.98 20.37
CA ILE A 169 9.23 37.60 21.37
C ILE A 169 8.60 37.31 22.73
N ILE A 170 8.51 36.01 23.08
CA ILE A 170 8.13 35.53 24.43
C ILE A 170 9.28 34.72 25.02
N LYS A 171 9.69 35.06 26.24
CA LYS A 171 10.72 34.31 27.00
C LYS A 171 10.09 33.01 27.52
N ARG A 172 10.79 31.88 27.36
CA ARG A 172 10.46 30.62 28.05
C ARG A 172 11.41 30.41 29.22
N ASP A 173 10.91 29.87 30.33
CA ASP A 173 11.75 29.35 31.41
C ASP A 173 12.34 27.96 31.08
N ALA A 174 13.11 27.40 32.00
CA ALA A 174 13.76 26.11 31.84
C ALA A 174 12.77 24.93 31.77
N GLU A 175 11.55 25.11 32.27
CA GLU A 175 10.45 24.15 32.17
C GLU A 175 9.55 24.36 30.93
N GLY A 176 9.78 25.42 30.14
CA GLY A 176 9.09 25.70 28.90
C GLY A 176 7.79 26.51 29.04
N GLN A 177 7.53 27.10 30.21
CA GLN A 177 6.39 28.00 30.42
C GLN A 177 6.66 29.42 29.93
N TYR A 178 5.60 30.07 29.43
CA TYR A 178 5.64 31.45 28.94
C TYR A 178 5.70 32.43 30.11
N LEU A 179 6.73 33.27 30.15
CA LEU A 179 6.84 34.35 31.13
C LEU A 179 6.50 35.68 30.46
N GLU A 180 5.31 36.21 30.71
CA GLU A 180 4.95 37.59 30.36
C GLU A 180 5.68 38.57 31.29
N LYS A 181 6.97 38.82 31.01
CA LYS A 181 7.69 39.95 31.61
C LYS A 181 8.48 40.69 30.54
N PRO A 182 8.44 42.04 30.53
CA PRO A 182 9.23 42.84 29.59
C PRO A 182 10.73 42.61 29.86
N VAL A 183 11.42 41.98 28.92
CA VAL A 183 12.88 41.77 28.98
C VAL A 183 13.60 43.11 28.94
N GLN A 184 14.47 43.37 29.93
CA GLN A 184 15.33 44.55 29.97
C GLN A 184 16.59 44.34 29.12
N GLU A 185 17.10 45.43 28.53
CA GLU A 185 18.19 45.47 27.53
C GLU A 185 19.53 44.85 28.00
N ALA A 186 19.68 44.61 29.31
CA ALA A 186 20.88 44.04 29.92
C ALA A 186 20.91 42.49 29.99
N GLU A 187 19.82 41.79 29.65
CA GLU A 187 19.74 40.31 29.79
C GLU A 187 20.07 39.53 28.50
N PHE A 188 20.64 40.19 27.50
CA PHE A 188 20.76 39.69 26.13
C PHE A 188 21.74 38.53 25.89
N GLU A 189 22.55 38.13 26.86
CA GLU A 189 23.67 37.22 26.55
C GLU A 189 23.32 35.72 26.55
N ASN A 190 22.18 35.25 27.07
CA ASN A 190 21.99 33.79 27.24
C ASN A 190 20.55 33.24 27.08
N VAL A 191 19.78 33.65 26.06
CA VAL A 191 18.42 33.09 25.88
C VAL A 191 18.12 32.73 24.41
N ASN A 192 17.53 31.54 24.20
CA ASN A 192 17.02 31.10 22.90
C ASN A 192 15.60 31.66 22.68
N TYR A 193 15.32 32.16 21.48
CA TYR A 193 14.03 32.75 21.13
C TYR A 193 13.36 31.97 19.98
N SER A 194 12.03 31.88 20.02
CA SER A 194 11.21 31.24 18.98
C SER A 194 10.17 32.23 18.46
N LEU A 195 10.14 32.44 17.15
CA LEU A 195 9.13 33.26 16.47
C LEU A 195 7.95 32.39 16.00
N GLN A 196 6.72 32.87 16.17
CA GLN A 196 5.51 32.32 15.54
C GLN A 196 4.86 33.41 14.69
N THR A 197 4.57 33.13 13.41
CA THR A 197 3.73 33.98 12.56
C THR A 197 2.27 33.64 12.82
N GLU A 198 1.47 34.61 13.27
CA GLU A 198 0.02 34.53 13.24
C GLU A 198 -0.44 35.01 11.85
N ASP A 199 -1.06 34.11 11.08
CA ASP A 199 -1.76 34.53 9.86
C ASP A 199 -3.07 35.22 10.25
N GLU A 200 -3.34 36.33 9.57
CA GLU A 200 -4.52 37.19 9.72
C GLU A 200 -5.84 36.41 9.57
N ASN A 201 -6.34 35.83 10.67
CA ASN A 201 -7.74 35.56 10.91
C ASN A 201 -7.93 35.46 12.42
N GLY A 202 -7.87 36.63 13.06
CA GLY A 202 -8.26 36.78 14.45
C GLY A 202 -9.75 36.54 14.60
N GLU A 203 -10.12 35.34 15.06
CA GLU A 203 -11.39 35.10 15.73
C GLU A 203 -11.22 33.95 16.75
N SER A 204 -10.71 34.32 17.92
CA SER A 204 -10.89 33.57 19.16
C SER A 204 -12.26 33.94 19.71
N SER A 205 -13.26 33.07 19.52
CA SER A 205 -14.46 33.05 20.37
C SER A 205 -14.38 31.79 21.23
N ALA A 206 -13.93 31.99 22.46
CA ALA A 206 -14.08 31.02 23.53
C ALA A 206 -15.54 31.01 23.97
N GLU A 207 -16.21 29.86 23.84
CA GLU A 207 -17.45 29.60 24.57
C GLU A 207 -17.32 28.23 25.26
N THR A 208 -16.93 28.30 26.53
CA THR A 208 -17.13 27.23 27.51
C THR A 208 -18.50 27.46 28.13
N GLN A 209 -19.48 26.57 27.92
CA GLN A 209 -20.58 26.38 28.87
C GLN A 209 -21.01 24.91 29.01
N GLU A 210 -20.98 24.50 30.28
CA GLU A 210 -21.46 23.30 31.02
C GLU A 210 -21.05 21.88 30.59
#